data_AF-A0A6I1JH45-F1
#
_entry.id   AF-A0A6I1JH45-F1
#
_cell.length_a   1.000
_cell.length_b   1.000
_cell.length_c   1.000
_cell.angle_alpha   90.00
_cell.angle_beta   90.00
_cell.angle_gamma   90.00
#
_symmetry.space_group_name_H-M   'P 1'
#
loop_
_entity.id
_entity.type
_entity.pdbx_description
1 polymer ?
#
loop_
_entity_poly.entity_id
_entity_poly.type
_entity_poly.pdbx_seq_one_letter_code
_entity_poly.pdbx_strand_id
1 'polypeptide(L)'
;MIRFVTRQTNPPASNNWGFFNSDEFDQLAATARSTFDDAGRDRALAALHKRIVEEAPFLWVAHDVGPRAMSARVTGVVQPRSWFIDIAPMDIR
;
A
#
# COMPACT_ATOMS: atom_id res chain seq x y z
N MET A 1 -3.67 -0.45 -2.49
CA MET A 1 -4.33 -0.15 -3.79
C MET A 1 -5.83 0.10 -3.67
N ILE A 2 -6.54 -0.56 -2.75
CA ILE A 2 -8.01 -0.43 -2.55
C ILE A 2 -8.53 1.01 -2.57
N ARG A 3 -7.79 1.95 -1.98
CA ARG A 3 -8.11 3.40 -1.92
C ARG A 3 -8.23 4.12 -3.27
N PHE A 4 -7.95 3.44 -4.37
CA PHE A 4 -8.08 3.99 -5.71
C PHE A 4 -9.05 3.21 -6.61
N VAL A 5 -9.66 2.12 -6.12
CA VAL A 5 -10.44 1.20 -6.98
C VAL A 5 -11.80 0.83 -6.40
N THR A 6 -12.29 1.58 -5.41
CA THR A 6 -13.59 1.32 -4.77
C THR A 6 -14.42 2.58 -4.65
N ARG A 7 -15.75 2.46 -4.75
CA ARG A 7 -16.68 3.60 -4.69
C ARG A 7 -16.63 4.34 -3.37
N GLN A 8 -16.47 3.61 -2.28
CA GLN A 8 -16.35 4.18 -0.93
C GLN A 8 -15.12 5.07 -0.76
N THR A 9 -14.17 5.01 -1.71
CA THR A 9 -12.93 5.79 -1.69
C THR A 9 -12.93 6.94 -2.68
N ASN A 10 -14.09 7.26 -3.27
CA ASN A 10 -14.26 8.48 -4.07
C ASN A 10 -14.04 9.74 -3.21
N PRO A 11 -13.54 10.85 -3.79
CA PRO A 11 -13.50 12.14 -3.12
C PRO A 11 -14.91 12.59 -2.69
N PRO A 12 -15.05 13.30 -1.56
CA PRO A 12 -13.98 13.79 -0.67
C PRO A 12 -13.51 12.76 0.36
N ALA A 13 -14.08 11.56 0.40
CA ALA A 13 -13.77 10.56 1.43
C ALA A 13 -12.35 10.01 1.29
N SER A 14 -11.85 9.85 0.06
CA SER A 14 -10.49 9.38 -0.18
C SER A 14 -10.01 9.77 -1.59
N ASN A 15 -9.04 9.02 -2.11
CA ASN A 15 -8.19 9.41 -3.23
C ASN A 15 -8.46 8.64 -4.54
N ASN A 16 -9.66 8.07 -4.74
CA ASN A 16 -10.11 7.56 -6.03
C ASN A 16 -10.58 8.71 -6.95
N TRP A 17 -9.64 9.59 -7.34
CA TRP A 17 -9.93 10.79 -8.13
C TRP A 17 -10.36 10.50 -9.57
N GLY A 18 -10.06 9.30 -10.08
CA GLY A 18 -10.50 8.86 -11.39
C GLY A 18 -11.93 8.32 -11.43
N PHE A 19 -12.61 8.24 -10.27
CA PHE A 19 -13.93 7.62 -10.13
C PHE A 19 -14.01 6.22 -10.76
N PHE A 20 -12.92 5.46 -10.67
CA PHE A 20 -12.86 4.09 -11.18
C PHE A 20 -13.67 3.19 -10.25
N ASN A 21 -14.78 2.65 -10.76
CA ASN A 21 -15.82 2.01 -9.95
C ASN A 21 -16.44 0.81 -10.68
N SER A 22 -16.53 -0.32 -9.98
CA SER A 22 -17.19 -1.54 -10.47
C SER A 22 -17.59 -2.43 -9.29
N ASP A 23 -18.69 -3.17 -9.46
CA ASP A 23 -19.21 -4.09 -8.43
C ASP A 23 -18.21 -5.20 -8.11
N GLU A 24 -17.47 -5.67 -9.13
CA GLU A 24 -16.46 -6.70 -8.98
C GLU A 24 -15.33 -6.24 -8.03
N PHE A 25 -14.81 -5.02 -8.24
CA PHE A 25 -13.73 -4.47 -7.41
C PHE A 25 -14.19 -4.19 -5.98
N ASP A 26 -15.42 -3.70 -5.81
CA ASP A 26 -15.99 -3.49 -4.48
C ASP A 26 -16.13 -4.84 -3.73
N GLN A 27 -16.54 -5.91 -4.42
CA GLN A 27 -16.65 -7.25 -3.83
C GLN A 27 -15.27 -7.84 -3.49
N LEU A 28 -14.30 -7.78 -4.41
CA LEU A 28 -12.93 -8.24 -4.17
C LEU A 28 -12.28 -7.49 -2.99
N ALA A 29 -12.49 -6.17 -2.90
CA ALA A 29 -12.01 -5.36 -1.79
C ALA A 29 -12.70 -5.69 -0.47
N ALA A 30 -14.01 -5.97 -0.50
CA ALA A 30 -14.75 -6.41 0.68
C ALA A 30 -14.19 -7.73 1.21
N THR A 31 -14.01 -8.74 0.36
CA THR A 31 -13.40 -10.03 0.74
C THR A 31 -12.00 -9.84 1.33
N ALA A 32 -11.15 -9.03 0.71
CA ALA A 32 -9.80 -8.77 1.22
C ALA A 32 -9.81 -8.09 2.60
N ARG A 33 -10.80 -7.23 2.89
CA ARG A 33 -10.93 -6.56 4.19
C ARG A 33 -11.54 -7.45 5.28
N SER A 34 -12.38 -8.40 4.92
CA SER A 34 -13.09 -9.28 5.86
C SER A 34 -12.43 -10.65 6.05
N THR A 35 -11.32 -10.93 5.36
CA THR A 35 -10.54 -12.15 5.57
C THR A 35 -9.44 -11.90 6.60
N PHE A 36 -9.52 -12.60 7.73
CA PHE A 36 -8.66 -12.34 8.89
C PHE A 36 -7.48 -13.30 9.02
N ASP A 37 -7.56 -14.51 8.46
CA ASP A 37 -6.41 -15.41 8.43
C ASP A 37 -5.38 -14.93 7.39
N ASP A 38 -4.09 -15.07 7.72
CA ASP A 38 -3.02 -14.49 6.89
C ASP A 38 -2.99 -15.09 5.48
N ALA A 39 -3.07 -16.42 5.37
CA ALA A 39 -3.02 -17.11 4.07
C ALA A 39 -4.26 -16.82 3.20
N GLY A 40 -5.43 -16.66 3.80
CA GLY A 40 -6.66 -16.25 3.13
C GLY A 40 -6.58 -14.80 2.66
N ARG A 41 -6.10 -13.90 3.53
CA ARG A 41 -5.95 -12.48 3.21
C ARG A 41 -4.95 -12.28 2.07
N ASP A 42 -3.84 -13.00 2.07
CA ASP A 42 -2.84 -12.95 1.00
C ASP A 42 -3.43 -13.40 -0.34
N ARG A 43 -4.21 -14.49 -0.35
CA ARG A 43 -4.91 -14.94 -1.56
C ARG A 43 -5.93 -13.92 -2.05
N ALA A 44 -6.71 -13.32 -1.15
CA ALA A 44 -7.71 -12.31 -1.50
C ALA A 44 -7.07 -11.03 -2.05
N LEU A 45 -5.99 -10.55 -1.42
CA LEU A 45 -5.23 -9.39 -1.89
C LEU A 45 -4.53 -9.66 -3.22
N ALA A 46 -4.00 -10.87 -3.43
CA ALA A 46 -3.41 -11.26 -4.70
C ALA A 46 -4.45 -11.29 -5.83
N ALA A 47 -5.65 -11.84 -5.57
CA ALA A 47 -6.74 -11.85 -6.54
C ALA A 47 -7.20 -10.43 -6.91
N LEU A 48 -7.38 -9.56 -5.91
CA LEU A 48 -7.67 -8.15 -6.14
C LEU A 48 -6.56 -7.48 -6.95
N HIS A 49 -5.30 -7.64 -6.56
CA HIS A 49 -4.17 -7.02 -7.25
C HIS A 49 -4.05 -7.47 -8.70
N LYS A 50 -4.20 -8.77 -8.97
CA LYS A 50 -4.21 -9.33 -10.32
C LYS A 50 -5.25 -8.62 -11.20
N ARG A 51 -6.48 -8.50 -10.71
CA ARG A 51 -7.57 -7.85 -11.45
C ARG A 51 -7.29 -6.36 -11.70
N ILE A 52 -6.69 -5.64 -10.74
CA ILE A 52 -6.25 -4.24 -10.93
C ILE A 52 -5.20 -4.16 -12.05
N VAL A 53 -4.24 -5.08 -12.09
CA VAL A 53 -3.19 -5.09 -13.13
C VAL A 53 -3.78 -5.35 -14.51
N GLU A 54 -4.75 -6.27 -14.63
CA GLU A 54 -5.43 -6.57 -15.89
C GLU A 54 -6.26 -5.38 -16.41
N GLU A 55 -6.95 -4.66 -15.53
CA GLU A 55 -7.75 -3.48 -15.91
C GLU A 55 -6.91 -2.22 -16.15
N ALA A 56 -5.71 -2.18 -15.56
CA ALA A 56 -4.78 -1.05 -15.64
C ALA A 56 -5.43 0.34 -15.39
N PRO A 57 -6.13 0.58 -14.26
CA PRO A 57 -6.69 1.89 -13.95
C PRO A 57 -5.60 2.95 -13.66
N PHE A 58 -4.34 2.53 -13.53
CA PHE A 58 -3.16 3.38 -13.34
C PHE A 58 -2.00 2.93 -14.24
N LEU A 59 -1.12 3.87 -14.56
CA LEU A 59 0.21 3.57 -15.08
C LEU A 59 1.17 3.24 -13.93
N TRP A 60 1.82 2.08 -14.02
CA TRP A 60 2.79 1.63 -13.03
C TRP A 60 4.19 2.11 -13.40
N VAL A 61 4.66 3.18 -12.75
CA VAL A 61 5.94 3.83 -13.13
C VAL A 61 7.11 3.36 -12.24
N ALA A 62 6.96 3.45 -10.93
CA ALA A 62 8.05 3.16 -9.99
C ALA A 62 7.54 2.75 -8.60
N HIS A 63 8.38 2.04 -7.87
CA HIS A 63 8.27 1.86 -6.42
C HIS A 63 9.44 2.60 -5.78
N ASP A 64 9.16 3.61 -4.95
CA ASP A 64 10.20 4.33 -4.23
C ASP A 64 10.87 3.40 -3.19
N VAL A 65 12.20 3.42 -3.17
CA VAL A 65 13.02 2.63 -2.25
C VAL A 65 13.44 3.41 -1.00
N GLY A 66 13.16 4.71 -0.94
CA GLY A 66 13.42 5.57 0.21
C GLY A 66 14.90 5.60 0.66
N PRO A 67 15.87 5.90 -0.24
CA PRO A 67 17.28 5.88 0.11
C PRO A 67 17.59 6.94 1.19
N ARG A 68 18.43 6.58 2.17
CA ARG A 68 18.83 7.49 3.25
C ARG A 68 20.35 7.61 3.33
N ALA A 69 20.83 8.84 3.29
CA ALA A 69 22.21 9.16 3.61
C ALA A 69 22.31 9.54 5.10
N MET A 70 23.34 9.05 5.78
CA MET A 70 23.57 9.30 7.20
C MET A 70 25.07 9.43 7.47
N SER A 71 25.42 10.19 8.51
CA SER A 71 26.81 10.26 8.99
C SER A 71 27.25 8.88 9.51
N ALA A 72 28.51 8.51 9.27
CA ALA A 72 29.11 7.29 9.82
C ALA A 72 29.21 7.28 11.36
N ARG A 73 28.87 8.40 12.02
CA ARG A 73 28.75 8.51 13.48
C ARG A 73 27.39 8.04 14.01
N VAL A 74 26.35 8.03 13.16
CA VAL A 74 25.03 7.56 13.59
C VAL A 74 25.04 6.03 13.56
N THR A 75 24.74 5.43 14.70
CA THR A 75 24.67 3.98 14.87
C THR A 75 23.26 3.56 15.26
N GLY A 76 22.94 2.26 15.14
CA GLY A 76 21.63 1.72 15.57
C GLY A 76 20.47 2.02 14.61
N VAL A 77 20.74 2.48 13.39
CA VAL A 77 19.69 2.75 12.40
C VAL A 77 19.11 1.45 11.84
N VAL A 78 17.80 1.27 11.98
CA VAL A 78 17.04 0.20 11.33
C VAL A 78 16.23 0.82 10.19
N GLN A 79 16.47 0.37 8.94
CA GLN A 79 15.73 0.89 7.78
C GLN A 79 14.27 0.38 7.79
N PRO A 80 13.27 1.27 7.94
CA PRO A 80 11.87 0.87 7.98
C PRO A 80 11.31 0.72 6.57
N ARG A 81 10.28 -0.11 6.41
CA ARG A 81 9.41 -0.09 5.22
C ARG A 81 8.32 0.99 5.37
N SER A 82 8.75 2.20 5.74
CA SER A 82 7.92 3.37 6.06
C SER A 82 8.69 4.66 5.79
N TRP A 83 7.96 5.75 5.57
CA TRP A 83 8.55 7.10 5.52
C TRP A 83 8.99 7.60 6.89
N PHE A 84 8.34 7.12 7.95
CA PHE A 84 8.72 7.40 9.33
C PHE A 84 9.82 6.45 9.79
N ILE A 85 10.80 6.98 10.52
CA ILE A 85 11.91 6.23 11.07
C ILE A 85 11.87 6.25 12.59
N ASP A 86 12.04 5.08 13.20
CA ASP A 86 12.15 4.97 14.65
C ASP A 86 13.57 5.37 15.08
N ILE A 87 13.67 6.44 15.86
CA ILE A 87 14.94 6.98 16.36
C ILE A 87 15.32 6.43 17.72
N ALA A 88 14.42 5.71 18.41
CA ALA A 88 14.72 5.12 19.71
C ALA A 88 15.94 4.18 19.73
N PRO A 89 16.23 3.37 18.69
CA PRO A 89 17.43 2.52 18.69
C PRO A 89 18.71 3.26 18.27
N MET A 90 18.63 4.54 17.90
CA MET A 90 19.77 5.27 17.33
C MET A 90 20.64 5.93 18.40
N ASP A 91 21.93 6.07 18.09
CA ASP A 91 22.90 6.78 18.93
C ASP A 91 23.97 7.48 18.08
N ILE A 92 24.78 8.35 18.70
CA ILE A 92 25.90 9.06 18.09
C ILE A 92 27.20 8.69 18.81
N ARG A 93 28.15 8.14 18.06
CA ARG A 93 29.53 7.90 18.50
C ARG A 93 30.48 9.05 18.15
#